data_AF-A0A958G253-F1
#
_entry.id   AF-A0A958G253-F1
#
_cell.length_a   1.000
_cell.length_b   1.000
_cell.length_c   1.000
_cell.angle_alpha   90.00
_cell.angle_beta   90.00
_cell.angle_gamma   90.00
#
_symmetry.space_group_name_H-M   'P 1'
#
loop_
_entity.id
_entity.type
_entity.pdbx_description
1 polymer ?
#
loop_
_entity_poly.entity_id
_entity_poly.type
_entity_poly.pdbx_seq_one_letter_code
_entity_poly.pdbx_strand_id
1 'polypeptide(L)'
;TVLKNAGLTTRRFFSLDHQAYQEGALPVKTKELLGLVASLVLRCDDCISYHLVRCREEGVSAAELEEALSIGLVVGGSITIPHLRRAFRAWEEMEG
;
A
#
# COMPACT_ATOMS: atom_id res chain seq x y z
N THR A 1 19.63 -9.41 -4.66
CA THR A 1 18.39 -9.00 -3.98
C THR A 1 18.70 -8.71 -2.53
N VAL A 2 17.94 -7.84 -1.86
CA VAL A 2 18.17 -7.46 -0.45
C VAL A 2 18.34 -8.70 0.44
N LEU A 3 17.46 -9.70 0.29
CA LEU A 3 17.50 -10.95 1.07
C LEU A 3 18.73 -11.83 0.82
N LYS A 4 19.40 -11.74 -0.34
CA LYS A 4 20.66 -12.50 -0.58
C LYS A 4 21.81 -11.97 0.28
N ASN A 5 21.84 -10.65 0.51
CA ASN A 5 22.91 -9.99 1.27
C ASN A 5 22.49 -9.63 2.71
N ALA A 6 21.27 -9.95 3.12
CA ALA A 6 20.70 -9.58 4.41
C ALA A 6 21.27 -10.41 5.58
N GLY A 7 21.69 -9.70 6.64
CA GLY A 7 21.94 -10.28 7.96
C GLY A 7 20.65 -10.55 8.74
N LEU A 8 20.78 -11.06 9.97
CA LEU A 8 19.64 -11.49 10.80
C LEU A 8 18.63 -10.34 11.05
N THR A 9 19.11 -9.14 11.34
CA THR A 9 18.26 -7.97 11.61
C THR A 9 17.35 -7.64 10.44
N THR A 10 17.92 -7.50 9.24
CA THR A 10 17.15 -7.23 8.02
C THR A 10 16.13 -8.34 7.76
N ARG A 11 16.50 -9.62 7.86
CA ARG A 11 15.57 -10.74 7.66
C ARG A 11 14.40 -10.72 8.64
N ARG A 12 14.65 -10.41 9.91
CA ARG A 12 13.59 -10.28 10.92
C ARG A 12 12.63 -9.15 10.59
N PHE A 13 13.14 -8.00 10.14
CA PHE A 13 12.28 -6.88 9.77
C PHE A 13 11.36 -7.24 8.58
N PHE A 14 11.89 -7.84 7.51
CA PHE A 14 11.07 -8.30 6.38
C PHE A 14 10.05 -9.38 6.80
N SER A 15 10.39 -10.23 7.76
CA SER A 15 9.44 -11.20 8.31
C SER A 15 8.32 -10.52 9.09
N LEU A 16 8.63 -9.48 9.87
CA LEU A 16 7.64 -8.72 10.63
C LEU A 16 6.71 -7.94 9.72
N ASP A 17 7.25 -7.31 8.68
CA ASP A 17 6.47 -6.63 7.64
C ASP A 17 5.43 -7.58 7.03
N HIS A 18 5.87 -8.75 6.55
CA HIS A 18 4.95 -9.76 6.00
C HIS A 18 3.89 -10.23 7.02
N GLN A 19 4.29 -10.48 8.27
CA GLN A 19 3.37 -10.94 9.33
C GLN A 19 2.32 -9.89 9.69
N ALA A 20 2.65 -8.60 9.62
CA ALA A 20 1.72 -7.52 9.97
C ALA A 20 0.47 -7.51 9.06
N TYR A 21 0.63 -7.89 7.79
CA TYR A 21 -0.45 -7.93 6.80
C TYR A 21 -1.24 -9.25 6.74
N GLN A 22 -0.83 -10.28 7.51
CA GLN A 22 -1.57 -11.55 7.59
C GLN A 22 -2.96 -11.36 8.22
N GLU A 23 -3.93 -12.21 7.87
CA GLU A 23 -5.28 -12.15 8.41
C GLU A 23 -5.30 -12.28 9.94
N GLY A 24 -6.23 -11.56 10.59
CA GLY A 24 -6.45 -11.64 12.03
C GLY A 24 -7.77 -10.98 12.41
N ALA A 25 -7.80 -10.19 13.47
CA ALA A 25 -8.99 -9.41 13.83
C ALA A 25 -9.42 -8.41 12.73
N LEU A 26 -8.48 -7.98 11.90
CA LEU A 26 -8.74 -7.24 10.66
C LEU A 26 -8.51 -8.16 9.47
N PRO A 27 -9.44 -8.21 8.49
CA PRO A 27 -9.22 -8.90 7.22
C PRO A 27 -8.00 -8.35 6.47
N VAL A 28 -7.39 -9.18 5.62
CA VAL A 28 -6.23 -8.78 4.78
C VAL A 28 -6.57 -7.55 3.94
N LYS A 29 -7.75 -7.53 3.29
CA LYS A 29 -8.28 -6.39 2.55
C LYS A 29 -8.18 -5.07 3.31
N THR A 30 -8.61 -5.05 4.57
CA THR A 30 -8.54 -3.85 5.43
C THR A 30 -7.09 -3.47 5.73
N LYS A 31 -6.22 -4.45 6.00
CA LYS A 31 -4.81 -4.18 6.30
C LYS A 31 -4.07 -3.61 5.09
N GLU A 32 -4.34 -4.09 3.88
CA GLU A 32 -3.73 -3.57 2.66
C GLU A 32 -4.16 -2.12 2.38
N LEU A 33 -5.42 -1.76 2.66
CA LEU A 33 -5.87 -0.36 2.62
C LEU A 33 -5.13 0.51 3.63
N LEU A 34 -4.89 0.02 4.86
CA LEU A 34 -4.07 0.73 5.84
C LEU A 34 -2.63 0.93 5.36
N GLY A 35 -2.04 -0.10 4.76
CA GLY A 35 -0.71 -0.05 4.15
C GLY A 35 -0.62 0.95 3.00
N LEU A 36 -1.65 0.99 2.14
CA LEU A 36 -1.77 1.95 1.05
C LEU A 36 -1.81 3.40 1.56
N VAL A 37 -2.67 3.68 2.55
CA VAL A 37 -2.78 5.03 3.14
C VAL A 37 -1.47 5.44 3.82
N ALA A 38 -0.86 4.55 4.60
CA ALA A 38 0.43 4.79 5.24
C ALA A 38 1.53 5.08 4.20
N SER A 39 1.55 4.32 3.11
CA SER A 39 2.50 4.49 2.01
C SER A 39 2.31 5.82 1.27
N LEU A 40 1.07 6.25 1.09
CA LEU A 40 0.74 7.53 0.45
C LEU A 40 1.20 8.71 1.30
N VAL A 41 0.90 8.73 2.61
CA VAL A 41 1.32 9.83 3.49
C VAL A 41 2.83 9.88 3.69
N LEU A 42 3.51 8.74 3.58
CA LEU A 42 4.98 8.65 3.55
C LEU A 42 5.59 8.92 2.16
N ARG A 43 4.77 9.05 1.11
CA ARG A 43 5.18 9.35 -0.27
C ARG A 43 6.15 8.32 -0.86
N CYS A 44 5.96 7.04 -0.54
CA CYS A 44 6.76 5.94 -1.08
C CYS A 44 6.07 5.31 -2.31
N ASP A 45 6.49 5.65 -3.53
CA ASP A 45 5.83 5.15 -4.76
C ASP A 45 5.90 3.63 -4.93
N ASP A 46 7.01 3.00 -4.56
CA ASP A 46 7.15 1.54 -4.62
C ASP A 46 6.23 0.84 -3.61
N CYS A 47 6.09 1.43 -2.41
CA CYS A 47 5.19 0.92 -1.37
C CYS A 47 3.72 1.10 -1.77
N ILE A 48 3.37 2.25 -2.36
CA ILE A 48 2.04 2.52 -2.93
C ILE A 48 1.72 1.48 -4.00
N SER A 49 2.62 1.27 -4.95
CA SER A 49 2.42 0.31 -6.04
C SER A 49 2.24 -1.13 -5.52
N TYR A 50 3.02 -1.53 -4.52
CA TYR A 50 2.86 -2.83 -3.86
C TYR A 50 1.47 -2.98 -3.25
N HIS A 51 1.03 -2.02 -2.43
CA HIS A 51 -0.28 -2.10 -1.80
C HIS A 51 -1.45 -1.95 -2.77
N LEU A 52 -1.28 -1.24 -3.90
CA LEU A 52 -2.30 -1.21 -4.95
C LEU A 52 -2.54 -2.60 -5.57
N VAL A 53 -1.46 -3.31 -5.93
CA VAL A 53 -1.56 -4.67 -6.46
C VAL A 53 -2.24 -5.58 -5.44
N ARG A 54 -1.81 -5.54 -4.17
CA ARG A 54 -2.41 -6.33 -3.10
C ARG A 54 -3.88 -5.98 -2.86
N CYS A 55 -4.24 -4.69 -2.83
CA CYS A 55 -5.63 -4.25 -2.71
C CYS A 55 -6.51 -4.85 -3.82
N ARG A 56 -6.01 -4.86 -5.06
CA ARG A 56 -6.72 -5.47 -6.19
C ARG A 56 -6.89 -6.98 -6.02
N GLU A 57 -5.83 -7.69 -5.64
CA GLU A 57 -5.86 -9.13 -5.38
C GLU A 57 -6.86 -9.50 -4.27
N GLU A 58 -7.01 -8.64 -3.26
CA GLU A 58 -7.95 -8.81 -2.15
C GLU A 58 -9.36 -8.25 -2.44
N GLY A 59 -9.64 -7.86 -3.70
CA GLY A 59 -10.98 -7.44 -4.14
C GLY A 59 -11.43 -6.08 -3.60
N VAL A 60 -10.49 -5.16 -3.36
CA VAL A 60 -10.80 -3.73 -3.14
C VAL A 60 -11.43 -3.16 -4.40
N SER A 61 -12.60 -2.55 -4.25
CA SER A 61 -13.28 -1.82 -5.33
C SER A 61 -12.63 -0.45 -5.57
N ALA A 62 -12.79 0.10 -6.77
CA ALA A 62 -12.35 1.46 -7.08
C ALA A 62 -12.95 2.51 -6.12
N ALA A 63 -14.18 2.30 -5.63
CA ALA A 63 -14.82 3.18 -4.65
C ALA A 63 -14.14 3.12 -3.27
N GLU A 64 -13.87 1.92 -2.76
CA GLU A 64 -13.12 1.75 -1.49
C GLU A 64 -11.70 2.33 -1.60
N LEU A 65 -11.06 2.18 -2.76
CA LEU A 65 -9.73 2.74 -3.03
C LEU A 65 -9.76 4.27 -3.00
N GLU A 66 -10.72 4.89 -3.68
CA GLU A 66 -10.87 6.34 -3.72
C GLU A 66 -11.11 6.92 -2.33
N GLU A 67 -12.01 6.33 -1.53
CA GLU A 67 -12.26 6.76 -0.15
C GLU A 67 -10.98 6.71 0.71
N ALA A 68 -10.20 5.62 0.60
CA ALA A 68 -8.95 5.47 1.33
C ALA A 68 -7.89 6.49 0.90
N LEU A 69 -7.70 6.67 -0.41
CA LEU A 69 -6.74 7.64 -0.94
C LEU A 69 -7.12 9.10 -0.62
N SER A 70 -8.42 9.39 -0.56
CA SER A 70 -8.94 10.69 -0.10
C SER A 70 -8.57 10.98 1.35
N ILE A 71 -8.63 9.97 2.24
CA ILE A 71 -8.10 10.10 3.62
C ILE A 71 -6.59 10.40 3.59
N GLY A 72 -5.83 9.67 2.78
CA GLY A 72 -4.38 9.90 2.65
C GLY A 72 -4.03 11.29 2.12
N LEU A 73 -4.83 11.84 1.20
CA LEU A 73 -4.69 13.21 0.70
C LEU A 73 -4.95 14.25 1.80
N VAL A 74 -6.04 14.10 2.56
CA VAL A 74 -6.39 15.03 3.65
C VAL A 74 -5.33 15.02 4.75
N VAL A 75 -4.86 13.83 5.14
CA VAL A 75 -3.85 13.66 6.20
C VAL A 75 -2.46 14.12 5.74
N GLY A 76 -2.05 13.73 4.54
CA GLY A 76 -0.73 14.03 4.00
C GLY A 76 -0.60 15.42 3.36
N GLY A 77 -1.72 16.08 3.08
CA GLY A 77 -1.77 17.37 2.40
C GLY A 77 -1.45 17.28 0.90
N SER A 78 -1.45 18.44 0.24
CA SER A 78 -1.30 18.57 -1.22
C SER A 78 0.02 18.00 -1.77
N ILE A 79 1.03 17.81 -0.93
CA ILE A 79 2.31 17.20 -1.32
C ILE A 79 2.17 15.73 -1.76
N THR A 80 1.07 15.07 -1.40
CA THR A 80 0.76 13.70 -1.84
C THR A 80 0.18 13.64 -3.25
N ILE A 81 -0.29 14.76 -3.83
CA ILE A 81 -0.96 14.80 -5.14
C ILE A 81 -0.15 14.13 -6.27
N PRO A 82 1.18 14.32 -6.41
CA PRO A 82 1.95 13.62 -7.45
C PRO A 82 1.93 12.10 -7.30
N HIS A 83 1.92 11.60 -6.07
CA HIS A 83 1.87 10.18 -5.73
C HIS A 83 0.46 9.63 -5.96
N LEU A 84 -0.56 10.38 -5.56
CA LEU A 84 -1.97 10.08 -5.81
C LEU A 84 -2.27 9.93 -7.31
N ARG A 85 -1.78 10.87 -8.13
CA ARG A 85 -1.93 10.79 -9.60
C ARG A 85 -1.31 9.53 -10.19
N ARG A 86 -0.13 9.13 -9.69
CA ARG A 86 0.51 7.88 -10.12
C ARG A 86 -0.27 6.66 -9.66
N ALA A 87 -0.79 6.68 -8.44
CA ALA A 87 -1.60 5.60 -7.88
C ALA A 87 -2.86 5.34 -8.72
N PHE A 88 -3.62 6.39 -9.05
CA PHE A 88 -4.81 6.24 -9.89
C PHE A 88 -4.48 5.74 -11.30
N ARG A 89 -3.43 6.28 -11.94
CA ARG A 89 -2.99 5.77 -13.24
C ARG A 89 -2.65 4.28 -13.17
N ALA A 90 -1.86 3.86 -12.19
CA ALA A 90 -1.48 2.46 -12.03
C ALA A 90 -2.71 1.57 -11.77
N TRP A 91 -3.70 2.07 -11.03
CA TRP A 91 -4.96 1.36 -10.81
C TRP A 91 -5.76 1.15 -12.10
N GLU A 92 -5.95 2.21 -12.88
CA GLU A 92 -6.63 2.17 -14.19
C GLU A 92 -5.93 1.22 -15.17
N GLU A 93 -4.59 1.26 -15.22
CA GLU A 93 -3.78 0.36 -16.05
C GLU A 93 -3.97 -1.11 -15.69
N MET A 94 -4.27 -1.42 -14.42
CA MET A 94 -4.61 -2.78 -14.03
C MET A 94 -6.05 -3.14 -14.42
N GLU A 95 -7.01 -2.20 -14.41
CA GLU A 95 -8.42 -2.45 -14.75
C GLU A 95 -8.68 -2.69 -16.24
N GLY A 96 -7.84 -2.15 -17.12
CA GLY A 96 -7.83 -2.43 -18.55
C GLY A 96 -7.26 -3.79 -18.91
#